data_AF-A0A1D1V380-F1
#
_entry.id   AF-A0A1D1V380-F1
#
_cell.length_a   1.000
_cell.length_b   1.000
_cell.length_c   1.000
_cell.angle_alpha   90.00
_cell.angle_beta   90.00
_cell.angle_gamma   90.00
#
_symmetry.space_group_name_H-M   'P 1'
#
loop_
_entity.id
_entity.type
_entity.pdbx_description
1 polymer ?
#
loop_
_entity_poly.entity_id
_entity_poly.type
_entity_poly.pdbx_seq_one_letter_code
_entity_poly.pdbx_strand_id
1 'polypeptide(L)'
;MGCSEALLAYYATVETSLSRRGYRVAIFLDLKAAFDTVNHGALLSLLELSMTPFPLCKIIKYVYQNSSCTVFANGECGEPFKLRKA
;
A
#
# COMPACT_ATOMS: atom_id res chain seq x y z
N MET A 1 12.32 -2.87 7.64
CA MET A 1 12.78 -3.53 6.41
C MET A 1 13.02 -2.48 5.34
N GLY A 2 14.28 -2.12 5.12
CA GLY A 2 14.70 -1.29 3.99
C GLY A 2 14.93 -2.12 2.72
N CYS A 3 15.18 -1.45 1.59
CA CYS A 3 15.38 -2.12 0.30
C CYS A 3 16.55 -3.11 0.30
N SER A 4 17.66 -2.76 0.96
CA SER A 4 18.85 -3.62 1.05
C SER A 4 18.56 -4.93 1.78
N GLU A 5 17.77 -4.87 2.85
CA GLU A 5 17.38 -6.04 3.64
C GLU A 5 16.46 -6.98 2.82
N ALA A 6 15.54 -6.41 2.04
CA ALA A 6 14.68 -7.18 1.14
C ALA A 6 15.48 -7.88 0.03
N LEU A 7 16.49 -7.21 -0.54
CA LEU A 7 17.38 -7.81 -1.55
C LEU A 7 18.22 -8.94 -0.95
N LEU A 8 18.77 -8.76 0.25
CA LEU A 8 19.53 -9.81 0.95
C LEU A 8 18.65 -11.02 1.24
N ALA A 9 17.41 -10.81 1.68
CA ALA A 9 16.45 -11.90 1.92
C ALA A 9 16.10 -12.65 0.63
N TYR A 10 15.88 -11.93 -0.48
CA TYR A 10 15.68 -12.55 -1.78
C TYR A 10 16.90 -13.37 -2.22
N TYR A 11 18.10 -12.81 -2.11
CA TYR A 11 19.35 -13.49 -2.45
C TYR A 11 19.55 -14.78 -1.64
N ALA A 12 19.36 -14.72 -0.32
CA ALA A 12 19.44 -15.89 0.55
C ALA A 12 18.40 -16.96 0.19
N THR A 13 17.18 -16.54 -0.21
CA THR A 13 16.13 -17.46 -0.68
C THR A 13 16.53 -18.16 -1.99
N VAL A 14 17.17 -17.44 -2.92
CA VAL A 14 17.69 -18.02 -4.15
C VAL A 14 18.82 -19.00 -3.85
N GLU A 15 19.83 -18.62 -3.06
CA GLU A 15 20.96 -19.50 -2.70
C GLU A 15 20.52 -20.78 -1.97
N THR A 16 19.72 -20.65 -0.92
CA THR A 16 19.25 -21.81 -0.14
C THR A 16 18.43 -22.77 -0.98
N SER A 17 17.67 -22.22 -1.93
CA SER A 17 16.95 -23.07 -2.85
C SER A 17 17.96 -23.77 -3.79
N LEU A 18 19.03 -23.11 -4.30
CA LEU A 18 19.93 -23.60 -5.39
C LEU A 18 20.59 -24.94 -5.10
N SER A 19 20.79 -25.28 -3.83
CA SER A 19 21.28 -26.58 -3.35
C SER A 19 20.39 -27.77 -3.70
N ARG A 20 19.13 -27.56 -4.14
CA ARG A 20 18.18 -28.60 -4.58
C ARG A 20 18.09 -28.66 -6.11
N ARG A 21 18.35 -29.84 -6.70
CA ARG A 21 18.18 -30.10 -8.14
C ARG A 21 16.72 -29.81 -8.58
N GLY A 22 16.54 -28.94 -9.57
CA GLY A 22 15.23 -28.60 -10.14
C GLY A 22 15.20 -27.23 -10.83
N TYR A 23 14.14 -26.94 -11.58
CA TYR A 23 13.91 -25.63 -12.21
C TYR A 23 13.42 -24.60 -11.20
N ARG A 24 13.82 -23.34 -11.41
CA ARG A 24 13.44 -22.19 -10.58
C ARG A 24 12.82 -21.12 -11.45
N VAL A 25 11.74 -20.52 -10.95
CA VAL A 25 11.09 -19.39 -11.61
C VAL A 25 10.95 -18.28 -10.58
N ALA A 26 11.44 -17.09 -10.93
CA ALA A 26 11.16 -15.87 -10.19
C ALA A 26 10.06 -15.10 -10.93
N ILE A 27 9.04 -14.66 -10.21
CA ILE A 27 7.93 -13.87 -10.74
C ILE A 27 8.02 -12.49 -10.12
N PHE A 28 8.27 -11.48 -10.96
CA PHE A 28 8.26 -10.09 -10.56
C PHE A 28 6.93 -9.47 -10.97
N LEU A 29 6.13 -9.08 -9.98
CA LEU A 29 4.85 -8.42 -10.18
C LEU A 29 5.02 -6.93 -9.95
N ASP A 30 4.65 -6.14 -10.95
CA ASP A 30 4.57 -4.70 -10.84
C ASP A 30 3.11 -4.26 -10.86
N LEU A 31 2.71 -3.47 -9.87
CA LEU A 31 1.35 -2.97 -9.73
C LEU A 31 1.31 -1.54 -10.24
N LYS A 32 0.67 -1.35 -11.40
CA LYS A 32 0.49 -0.03 -11.99
C LYS A 32 -0.29 0.89 -11.04
N ALA A 33 0.33 2.01 -10.65
CA ALA A 33 -0.28 3.07 -9.84
C ALA A 33 -1.07 2.51 -8.62
N ALA A 34 -0.45 1.59 -7.87
CA ALA A 34 -1.13 0.77 -6.87
C ALA A 34 -2.04 1.56 -5.89
N PHE A 35 -1.63 2.77 -5.48
CA PHE A 35 -2.40 3.61 -4.57
C PHE A 35 -3.63 4.26 -5.22
N ASP A 36 -3.56 4.53 -6.53
CA ASP A 36 -4.65 5.14 -7.30
C ASP A 36 -5.67 4.07 -7.74
N THR A 37 -5.22 2.82 -7.92
CA THR A 37 -6.05 1.72 -8.45
C THR A 37 -6.58 0.77 -7.38
N VAL A 38 -6.18 0.92 -6.12
CA VAL A 38 -6.61 0.01 -5.05
C VAL A 38 -8.12 0.12 -4.82
N ASN A 39 -8.79 -1.02 -4.65
CA ASN A 39 -10.18 -1.02 -4.21
C ASN A 39 -10.26 -0.58 -2.74
N HIS A 40 -10.71 0.65 -2.53
CA HIS A 40 -10.80 1.28 -1.22
C HIS A 40 -11.77 0.58 -0.27
N GLY A 41 -12.87 0.01 -0.77
CA GLY A 41 -13.81 -0.77 0.04
C GLY A 41 -13.14 -2.03 0.59
N ALA A 42 -12.47 -2.78 -0.29
CA ALA A 42 -11.71 -3.97 0.10
C ALA A 42 -10.60 -3.65 1.10
N LEU A 43 -9.88 -2.53 0.91
CA LEU A 43 -8.84 -2.09 1.85
C LEU A 43 -9.42 -1.81 3.25
N LEU A 44 -10.58 -1.16 3.34
CA LEU A 44 -11.23 -0.86 4.62
C LEU A 44 -11.82 -2.10 5.30
N SER A 45 -12.30 -3.08 4.52
CA SER A 45 -12.73 -4.38 5.06
C SER A 45 -11.54 -5.20 5.57
N LEU A 46 -10.41 -5.17 4.87
CA LEU A 46 -9.17 -5.81 5.33
C LEU A 46 -8.65 -5.21 6.62
N LEU A 47 -8.83 -3.90 6.84
CA LEU A 47 -8.48 -3.24 8.10
C LEU A 47 -9.25 -3.80 9.29
N GLU A 48 -10.51 -4.20 9.09
CA GLU A 48 -11.32 -4.83 10.15
C GLU A 48 -10.92 -6.29 10.41
N LEU A 49 -10.31 -6.95 9.43
CA LEU A 49 -9.82 -8.32 9.53
C LEU A 49 -8.39 -8.38 10.07
N SER A 50 -7.58 -7.35 9.83
CA SER A 50 -6.34 -7.16 10.55
C SER A 50 -6.68 -6.90 12.01
N MET A 51 -5.95 -7.52 12.95
CA MET A 51 -6.12 -7.39 14.41
C MET A 51 -5.93 -5.96 14.96
N THR A 52 -6.15 -4.94 14.13
CA THR A 52 -6.19 -3.53 14.46
C THR A 52 -7.31 -3.25 15.47
N PRO A 53 -6.99 -2.57 16.58
CA PRO A 53 -7.99 -2.17 17.56
C PRO A 53 -9.15 -1.39 16.93
N PHE A 54 -10.38 -1.76 17.31
CA PHE A 54 -11.60 -1.15 16.79
C PHE A 54 -11.62 0.40 16.82
N PRO A 55 -11.15 1.07 17.91
CA PRO A 55 -11.09 2.54 17.91
C PRO A 55 -10.21 3.11 16.80
N LEU A 56 -9.08 2.46 16.50
CA LEU A 56 -8.19 2.88 15.42
C LEU A 56 -8.83 2.66 14.04
N CYS A 57 -9.53 1.54 13.84
CA CYS A 57 -10.28 1.31 12.59
C CYS A 57 -11.31 2.42 12.35
N LYS A 58 -12.02 2.85 13.40
CA LYS A 58 -13.00 3.93 13.31
C LYS A 58 -12.35 5.27 12.95
N ILE A 59 -11.22 5.62 13.58
CA ILE A 59 -10.47 6.84 13.28
C ILE A 59 -9.97 6.82 11.83
N ILE A 60 -9.36 5.71 11.41
CA ILE A 60 -8.84 5.57 10.03
C ILE A 60 -9.99 5.72 9.03
N LYS A 61 -11.10 5.01 9.19
CA LYS A 61 -12.28 5.12 8.32
C LYS A 61 -12.82 6.55 8.27
N TYR A 62 -12.92 7.22 9.42
CA TYR A 62 -13.40 8.59 9.51
C TYR A 62 -12.49 9.55 8.74
N VAL A 63 -11.19 9.52 8.98
CA VAL A 63 -10.21 10.37 8.26
C VAL A 63 -10.27 10.06 6.77
N TYR A 64 -10.24 8.79 6.41
CA TYR A 64 -10.21 8.34 5.02
C TYR A 64 -11.41 8.82 4.19
N GLN A 65 -12.62 8.82 4.77
CA GLN A 65 -13.85 9.27 4.13
C GLN A 65 -14.01 10.79 4.13
N ASN A 66 -13.54 11.47 5.17
CA ASN A 66 -13.83 12.88 5.37
C ASN A 66 -12.73 13.83 4.89
N SER A 67 -11.54 13.31 4.57
CA SER A 67 -10.41 14.12 4.13
C SER A 67 -10.71 14.95 2.87
N SER A 68 -10.34 16.23 2.94
CA SER A 68 -10.25 17.15 1.82
C SER A 68 -8.81 17.60 1.66
N CYS A 69 -8.42 17.97 0.45
CA CYS A 69 -7.12 18.51 0.14
C CYS A 69 -7.28 19.87 -0.53
N THR A 70 -6.30 20.72 -0.32
CA THR A 70 -6.13 21.97 -1.04
C THR A 70 -4.75 21.94 -1.68
N VAL A 71 -4.66 22.34 -2.95
CA VAL A 71 -3.39 22.40 -3.67
C VAL A 71 -2.90 23.84 -3.71
N PHE A 72 -1.64 24.04 -3.30
CA PHE A 72 -0.94 25.31 -3.47
C PHE A 72 0.03 25.18 -4.65
N ALA A 73 -0.17 25.99 -5.69
CA ALA A 73 0.64 25.96 -6.90
C ALA A 73 0.80 27.37 -7.46
N ASN A 74 2.01 27.72 -7.92
CA ASN A 74 2.32 29.02 -8.54
C ASN A 74 1.96 30.25 -7.70
N GLY A 75 1.99 30.15 -6.36
CA GLY A 75 1.66 31.26 -5.47
C GLY A 75 0.16 31.38 -5.14
N GLU A 76 -0.68 30.54 -5.74
CA GLU A 76 -2.12 30.53 -5.52
C GLU A 76 -2.54 29.29 -4.72
N CYS A 77 -3.48 29.48 -3.80
CA CYS A 77 -4.11 28.41 -3.04
C CYS A 77 -5.46 28.09 -3.68
N GLY A 78 -5.66 26.84 -4.10
CA GLY A 78 -6.92 26.39 -4.68
C GLY A 78 -8.04 26.26 -3.63
N GLU A 79 -9.24 25.95 -4.10
CA GLU A 79 -10.35 25.59 -3.21
C GLU A 79 -10.19 24.16 -2.67
N PRO A 80 -10.67 23.87 -1.45
CA PRO A 80 -10.68 22.50 -0.93
C PRO A 80 -11.52 21.57 -1.81
N PHE A 81 -10.96 20.41 -2.15
CA PHE A 81 -11.69 19.35 -2.84
C PHE A 81 -11.64 18.05 -2.04
N LYS A 82 -12.69 17.24 -2.17
CA LYS A 82 -12.71 15.92 -1.58
C LYS A 82 -11.70 15.04 -2.29
N LEU A 83 -10.86 14.37 -1.51
CA LEU A 83 -9.87 13.41 -2.04
C LEU A 83 -10.53 12.19 -2.70
N ARG A 84 -11.83 11.96 -2.44
CA ARG A 84 -12.58 10.81 -2.92
C ARG A 84 -13.97 11.25 -3.38
N LYS A 85 -14.42 10.74 -4.53
CA LYS A 85 -15.82 10.85 -4.94
C LYS A 85 -16.68 9.95 -4.04
N ALA A 86 -17.82 10.49 -3.60
CA ALA A 86 -18.84 9.72 -2.88
C ALA A 86 -19.45 8.64 -3.78
#